data_AF-E0TZK0-F1
#
_entry.id   AF-E0TZK0-F1
#
_cell.length_a   1.000
_cell.length_b   1.000
_cell.length_c   1.000
_cell.angle_alpha   90.00
_cell.angle_beta   90.00
_cell.angle_gamma   90.00
#
_symmetry.space_group_name_H-M   'P 1'
#
loop_
_entity.id
_entity.type
_entity.pdbx_description
1 polymer ?
#
loop_
_entity_poly.entity_id
_entity_poly.type
_entity_poly.pdbx_seq_one_letter_code
_entity_poly.pdbx_strand_id
1 'polypeptide(L)'
;MQNRIEILNATLSDDQLRLACETEGDEAERKPSGQMLVDSDHYAFVYILELADSFEYVIIKEHVWPELKQAHAQRIPVVLEAGDKTIELAGLHEELEYLLENIKDNANYGEMEEKVKRVFL
;
A
#
# COMPACT_ATOMS: atom_id res chain seq x y z
N MET A 1 -6.90 -7.08 -19.00
CA MET A 1 -5.58 -6.71 -18.46
C MET A 1 -5.81 -6.38 -17.00
N GLN A 2 -5.14 -7.09 -16.10
CA GLN A 2 -5.39 -6.98 -14.67
C GLN A 2 -4.31 -6.06 -14.12
N ASN A 3 -4.57 -4.75 -14.13
CA ASN A 3 -3.64 -3.72 -13.67
C ASN A 3 -3.54 -3.69 -12.13
N ARG A 4 -3.61 -4.85 -11.47
CA ARG A 4 -3.63 -4.99 -10.01
C ARG A 4 -2.45 -5.85 -9.59
N ILE A 5 -1.67 -5.33 -8.65
CA ILE A 5 -0.54 -6.01 -8.03
C ILE A 5 -0.97 -6.35 -6.61
N GLU A 6 -1.25 -7.63 -6.37
CA GLU A 6 -1.66 -8.11 -5.06
C GLU A 6 -0.42 -8.37 -4.20
N ILE A 7 -0.34 -7.73 -3.03
CA ILE A 7 0.76 -7.98 -2.09
C ILE A 7 0.52 -9.28 -1.35
N LEU A 8 1.47 -10.19 -1.45
CA LEU A 8 1.41 -11.51 -0.84
C LEU A 8 1.85 -11.45 0.61
N ASN A 9 2.96 -10.78 0.88
CA ASN A 9 3.55 -10.64 2.19
C ASN A 9 4.37 -9.36 2.28
N ALA A 10 4.67 -8.96 3.51
CA ALA A 10 5.57 -7.86 3.79
C ALA A 10 6.66 -8.30 4.75
N THR A 11 7.88 -7.85 4.47
CA THR A 11 9.05 -8.12 5.31
C THR A 11 9.59 -6.80 5.82
N LEU A 12 9.38 -6.52 7.10
CA LEU A 12 9.98 -5.35 7.74
C LEU A 12 11.45 -5.64 8.06
N SER A 13 12.32 -4.68 7.77
CA SER A 13 13.72 -4.64 8.19
C SER A 13 14.03 -3.26 8.78
N ASP A 14 15.21 -3.08 9.36
CA ASP A 14 15.59 -1.80 10.00
C ASP A 14 15.59 -0.63 9.01
N ASP A 15 15.91 -0.88 7.73
CA ASP A 15 16.04 0.17 6.71
C ASP A 15 14.78 0.38 5.85
N GLN A 16 13.95 -0.64 5.65
CA GLN A 16 12.81 -0.59 4.73
C GLN A 16 11.77 -1.69 5.02
N LEU A 17 10.51 -1.40 4.67
CA LEU A 17 9.45 -2.39 4.53
C LEU A 17 9.37 -2.86 3.09
N ARG A 18 9.54 -4.17 2.86
CA ARG A 18 9.51 -4.76 1.53
C ARG A 18 8.18 -5.48 1.30
N LEU A 19 7.43 -5.04 0.30
CA LEU A 19 6.15 -5.63 -0.11
C LEU A 19 6.39 -6.57 -1.29
N ALA A 20 6.24 -7.87 -1.06
CA ALA A 20 6.48 -8.88 -2.08
C ALA A 20 5.19 -9.20 -2.86
N CYS A 21 5.32 -9.32 -4.17
CA CYS A 21 4.24 -9.67 -5.08
C CYS A 21 4.69 -10.65 -6.17
N GLU A 22 3.73 -11.39 -6.72
CA GLU A 22 3.93 -12.19 -7.93
C GLU A 22 3.52 -11.33 -9.13
N THR A 23 4.47 -10.55 -9.66
CA THR A 23 4.25 -9.78 -10.88
C THR A 23 5.18 -10.25 -11.99
N GLU A 24 4.61 -10.48 -13.18
CA GLU A 24 5.34 -10.65 -14.43
C GLU A 24 5.18 -9.34 -15.22
N GLY A 25 6.25 -8.57 -15.42
CA GLY A 25 6.17 -7.30 -16.17
C GLY A 25 7.47 -6.49 -16.17
N ASP A 26 7.59 -5.53 -17.09
CA ASP A 26 8.77 -4.66 -17.15
C ASP A 26 8.66 -3.55 -16.10
N GLU A 27 9.35 -3.77 -14.99
CA GLU A 27 9.40 -2.86 -13.84
C GLU A 27 10.02 -1.49 -14.17
N ALA A 28 10.72 -1.35 -15.30
CA ALA A 28 11.43 -0.13 -15.64
C ALA A 28 10.51 1.09 -15.91
N GLU A 29 9.23 0.85 -16.17
CA GLU A 29 8.28 1.91 -16.56
C GLU A 29 7.38 2.39 -15.41
N ARG A 30 7.36 1.68 -14.28
CA ARG A 30 6.51 2.01 -13.12
C ARG A 30 7.07 3.20 -12.36
N LYS A 31 6.22 4.21 -12.14
CA LYS A 31 6.56 5.38 -11.32
C LYS A 31 5.63 5.49 -10.12
N PRO A 32 6.15 5.80 -8.93
CA PRO A 32 5.30 6.09 -7.77
C PRO A 32 4.49 7.36 -8.03
N SER A 33 3.16 7.28 -7.94
CA SER A 33 2.30 8.46 -8.11
C SER A 33 2.31 9.38 -6.89
N GLY A 34 2.68 8.86 -5.71
CA GLY A 34 2.49 9.55 -4.44
C GLY A 34 1.02 9.66 -4.02
N GLN A 35 0.16 8.78 -4.52
CA GLN A 35 -1.28 8.78 -4.23
C GLN A 35 -1.76 7.42 -3.74
N MET A 36 -2.65 7.45 -2.75
CA MET A 36 -3.35 6.25 -2.28
C MET A 36 -4.86 6.39 -2.31
N LEU A 37 -5.52 5.25 -2.47
CA LEU A 37 -6.96 5.07 -2.39
C LEU A 37 -7.28 4.01 -1.35
N VAL A 38 -8.58 3.87 -1.10
CA VAL A 38 -9.15 2.86 -0.21
C VAL A 38 -10.13 2.02 -1.01
N ASP A 39 -9.98 0.70 -0.91
CA ASP A 39 -10.98 -0.26 -1.35
C ASP A 39 -11.64 -0.84 -0.08
N SER A 40 -12.74 -0.21 0.34
CA SER A 40 -13.45 -0.58 1.57
C SER A 40 -14.15 -1.92 1.46
N ASP A 41 -14.60 -2.29 0.26
CA ASP A 41 -15.29 -3.55 0.01
C ASP A 41 -14.34 -4.76 0.16
N HIS A 42 -13.05 -4.55 -0.12
CA HIS A 42 -12.02 -5.59 -0.03
C HIS A 42 -11.02 -5.39 1.11
N TYR A 43 -11.27 -4.42 2.00
CA TYR A 43 -10.38 -4.07 3.13
C TYR A 43 -8.93 -3.92 2.69
N ALA A 44 -8.70 -3.04 1.72
CA ALA A 44 -7.37 -2.78 1.19
C ALA A 44 -7.06 -1.29 1.08
N PHE A 45 -5.80 -0.96 1.36
CA PHE A 45 -5.21 0.28 0.89
C PHE A 45 -4.66 0.04 -0.51
N VAL A 46 -4.83 1.01 -1.40
CA VAL A 46 -4.44 0.89 -2.81
C VAL A 46 -3.47 1.99 -3.15
N TYR A 47 -2.22 1.65 -3.42
CA TYR A 47 -1.23 2.60 -3.89
C TYR A 47 -1.20 2.61 -5.43
N ILE A 48 -1.12 3.79 -6.05
CA ILE A 48 -1.18 3.94 -7.51
C ILE A 48 0.25 4.02 -8.08
N LEU A 49 0.51 3.21 -9.11
CA LEU A 49 1.68 3.33 -9.95
C LEU A 49 1.28 3.88 -11.31
N GLU A 50 2.06 4.83 -11.81
CA GLU A 50 1.89 5.41 -13.14
C GLU A 50 2.80 4.69 -14.14
N LEU A 51 2.23 4.35 -15.30
CA LEU A 51 2.94 3.90 -16.49
C LEU A 51 2.68 4.90 -17.62
N ALA A 52 3.34 4.73 -18.77
CA ALA A 52 3.25 5.70 -19.88
C ALA A 52 1.80 6.02 -20.31
N ASP A 53 0.95 5.01 -20.41
CA ASP A 53 -0.42 5.14 -20.92
C ASP A 53 -1.48 4.54 -19.98
N SER A 54 -1.11 4.17 -18.74
CA SER A 54 -2.02 3.49 -17.82
C SER A 54 -1.59 3.59 -16.36
N PHE A 55 -2.44 3.08 -15.45
CA PHE A 55 -2.16 2.95 -14.03
C PHE A 55 -2.15 1.49 -13.62
N GLU A 56 -1.29 1.16 -12.66
CA GLU A 56 -1.32 -0.09 -11.89
C GLU A 56 -1.66 0.20 -10.43
N TYR A 57 -2.32 -0.76 -9.78
CA TYR A 57 -2.83 -0.61 -8.41
C TYR A 57 -2.19 -1.65 -7.51
N VAL A 58 -1.37 -1.21 -6.56
CA VAL A 58 -0.76 -2.05 -5.54
C VAL A 58 -1.76 -2.22 -4.41
N ILE A 59 -2.26 -3.44 -4.24
CA ILE A 59 -3.32 -3.78 -3.30
C ILE A 59 -2.70 -4.31 -1.99
N ILE A 60 -2.80 -3.50 -0.94
CA ILE A 60 -2.24 -3.78 0.39
C ILE A 60 -3.39 -4.18 1.34
N LYS A 61 -3.63 -5.48 1.42
CA LYS A 61 -4.72 -6.07 2.22
C LYS A 61 -4.43 -6.10 3.71
N GLU A 62 -5.48 -6.31 4.49
CA GLU A 62 -5.48 -6.33 5.96
C GLU A 62 -4.34 -7.16 6.58
N HIS A 63 -3.97 -8.29 5.98
CA HIS A 63 -2.90 -9.14 6.53
C HIS A 63 -1.51 -8.49 6.51
N VAL A 64 -1.30 -7.43 5.74
CA VAL A 64 -0.06 -6.65 5.64
C VAL A 64 -0.07 -5.40 6.54
N TRP A 65 -1.23 -5.02 7.05
CA TRP A 65 -1.38 -3.79 7.83
C TRP A 65 -0.53 -3.73 9.10
N PRO A 66 -0.28 -4.83 9.84
CA PRO A 66 0.59 -4.79 11.02
C PRO A 66 2.01 -4.30 10.70
N GLU A 67 2.63 -4.80 9.63
CA GLU A 67 3.95 -4.40 9.17
C GLU A 67 3.91 -2.97 8.61
N LEU A 68 2.86 -2.63 7.85
CA LEU A 68 2.64 -1.28 7.34
C LEU A 68 2.54 -0.25 8.47
N LYS A 69 1.83 -0.57 9.56
CA LYS A 69 1.74 0.27 10.76
C LYS A 69 3.12 0.51 11.36
N GLN A 70 3.92 -0.53 11.52
CA GLN A 70 5.25 -0.42 12.11
C GLN A 70 6.18 0.44 11.26
N ALA A 71 6.14 0.27 9.93
CA ALA A 71 6.89 1.11 9.00
C ALA A 71 6.43 2.56 9.06
N HIS A 72 5.12 2.81 9.08
CA HIS A 72 4.56 4.15 9.18
C HIS A 72 4.94 4.87 10.48
N ALA A 73 4.86 4.18 11.62
CA ALA A 73 5.23 4.73 12.92
C ALA A 73 6.72 5.12 13.00
N GLN A 74 7.59 4.37 12.32
CA GLN A 74 9.03 4.62 12.28
C GLN A 74 9.46 5.47 11.08
N ARG A 75 8.53 5.85 10.19
CA ARG A 75 8.80 6.51 8.90
C ARG A 75 9.86 5.75 8.08
N ILE A 76 9.79 4.42 8.11
CA ILE A 76 10.65 3.53 7.35
C ILE A 76 10.13 3.45 5.92
N PRO A 77 10.97 3.70 4.89
CA PRO A 77 10.59 3.62 3.49
C PRO A 77 9.89 2.30 3.14
N VAL A 78 8.82 2.39 2.36
CA VAL A 78 8.08 1.23 1.88
C VAL A 78 8.42 1.01 0.41
N VAL A 79 8.88 -0.19 0.07
CA VAL A 79 9.24 -0.55 -1.31
C VAL A 79 8.42 -1.73 -1.79
N LEU A 80 8.05 -1.70 -3.06
CA LEU A 80 7.50 -2.83 -3.80
C LEU A 80 8.66 -3.68 -4.34
N GLU A 81 8.73 -4.95 -3.95
CA GLU A 81 9.60 -5.95 -4.57
C GLU A 81 8.87 -6.56 -5.76
N ALA A 82 9.32 -6.21 -6.96
CA ALA A 82 8.85 -6.78 -8.21
C ALA A 82 10.08 -7.40 -8.88
N GLY A 83 10.11 -8.74 -8.97
CA GLY A 83 11.23 -9.46 -9.54
C GLY A 83 12.57 -9.13 -8.86
N ASP A 84 13.53 -8.67 -9.66
CA ASP A 84 14.87 -8.29 -9.21
C ASP A 84 15.00 -6.79 -8.86
N LYS A 85 13.93 -6.01 -8.99
CA LYS A 85 13.94 -4.57 -8.70
C LYS A 85 13.04 -4.21 -7.53
N THR A 86 13.37 -3.09 -6.92
CA THR A 86 12.59 -2.46 -5.86
C THR A 86 12.15 -1.07 -6.28
N ILE A 87 10.88 -0.76 -6.09
CA ILE A 87 10.30 0.56 -6.36
C ILE A 87 9.89 1.17 -5.02
N GLU A 88 10.46 2.29 -4.64
CA GLU A 88 10.01 3.03 -3.45
C GLU A 88 8.64 3.66 -3.71
N LEU A 89 7.70 3.40 -2.81
CA LEU A 89 6.35 3.96 -2.84
C LEU A 89 6.37 5.34 -2.16
N ALA A 90 7.06 6.29 -2.79
CA ALA A 90 7.24 7.63 -2.26
C ALA A 90 5.88 8.30 -1.94
N GLY A 91 5.78 9.02 -0.82
CA GLY A 91 4.53 9.67 -0.40
C GLY A 91 3.51 8.74 0.29
N LEU A 92 3.81 7.44 0.39
CA LEU A 92 2.89 6.47 1.01
C LEU A 92 2.56 6.82 2.47
N HIS A 93 3.50 7.35 3.25
CA HIS A 93 3.22 7.66 4.64
C HIS A 93 2.26 8.83 4.80
N GLU A 94 2.43 9.88 4.01
CA GLU A 94 1.56 11.06 4.01
C GLU A 94 0.14 10.68 3.58
N GLU A 95 0.04 9.90 2.52
CA GLU A 95 -1.25 9.43 2.00
C GLU A 95 -1.93 8.47 2.97
N LEU A 96 -1.19 7.53 3.58
CA LEU A 96 -1.72 6.63 4.59
C LEU A 96 -2.25 7.41 5.80
N GLU A 97 -1.49 8.37 6.31
CA GLU A 97 -1.91 9.24 7.41
C GLU A 97 -3.22 9.97 7.07
N TYR A 98 -3.30 10.56 5.87
CA TYR A 98 -4.50 11.21 5.39
C TYR A 98 -5.70 10.25 5.35
N LEU A 99 -5.53 9.04 4.82
CA LEU A 99 -6.61 8.05 4.74
C LEU A 99 -7.06 7.58 6.13
N LEU A 100 -6.13 7.33 7.05
CA LEU A 100 -6.45 6.94 8.43
C LEU A 100 -7.29 8.02 9.13
N GLU A 101 -6.93 9.29 8.99
CA GLU A 101 -7.69 10.42 9.53
C GLU A 101 -9.10 10.53 8.94
N ASN A 102 -9.27 10.20 7.65
CA ASN A 102 -10.58 10.23 6.99
C ASN A 102 -11.47 9.03 7.35
N ILE A 103 -10.87 7.88 7.69
CA ILE A 103 -11.60 6.65 8.01
C ILE A 103 -11.99 6.60 9.48
N LYS A 104 -11.12 7.02 10.40
CA LYS A 104 -11.22 6.72 11.84
C LYS A 104 -12.50 7.19 12.54
N ASP A 105 -13.32 8.06 11.97
CA ASP A 105 -14.59 8.45 12.58
C ASP A 105 -15.70 8.55 11.53
N ASN A 106 -15.63 7.67 10.53
CA ASN A 106 -16.51 7.70 9.37
C ASN A 106 -17.18 6.34 9.12
N ALA A 107 -18.38 6.20 9.70
CA ALA A 107 -19.21 5.00 9.57
C ALA A 107 -19.59 4.63 8.12
N ASN A 108 -19.39 5.52 7.13
CA ASN A 108 -19.62 5.20 5.72
C ASN A 108 -18.61 4.17 5.17
N TYR A 109 -17.50 3.93 5.88
CA TYR A 109 -16.52 2.88 5.53
C TYR A 109 -16.89 1.51 6.11
N GLY A 110 -18.00 1.39 6.86
CA GLY A 110 -18.48 0.12 7.40
C GLY A 110 -17.45 -0.58 8.30
N GLU A 111 -17.30 -1.90 8.13
CA GLU A 111 -16.35 -2.70 8.92
C GLU A 111 -14.89 -2.27 8.76
N MET A 112 -14.55 -1.57 7.67
CA MET A 112 -13.19 -1.07 7.46
C MET A 112 -12.79 -0.08 8.55
N GLU A 113 -13.71 0.77 9.01
CA GLU A 113 -13.44 1.70 10.12
C GLU A 113 -12.94 0.95 11.36
N GLU A 114 -13.68 -0.09 11.78
CA GLU A 114 -13.34 -0.87 12.97
C GLU A 114 -12.03 -1.63 12.81
N LYS A 115 -11.74 -2.16 11.61
CA LYS A 115 -10.49 -2.85 11.31
C LYS A 115 -9.30 -1.89 11.35
N VAL A 116 -9.45 -0.72 10.74
CA VAL A 116 -8.43 0.33 10.78
C VAL A 116 -8.16 0.77 12.21
N LYS A 117 -9.21 1.02 13.01
CA LYS A 117 -9.08 1.32 14.44
C LYS A 117 -8.31 0.23 15.18
N ARG A 118 -8.66 -1.04 14.98
CA ARG A 118 -8.03 -2.17 15.67
C ARG A 118 -6.54 -2.30 15.36
N VAL A 119 -6.14 -2.04 14.12
CA VAL A 119 -4.75 -2.21 13.71
C VAL A 119 -3.94 -0.95 13.99
N PHE A 120 -4.43 0.24 13.62
CA PHE A 120 -3.64 1.47 13.61
C PHE A 120 -3.79 2.36 14.85
N LEU A 121 -4.89 2.26 15.60
CA LEU A 121 -5.18 3.08 16.80
C LEU A 121 -5.13 2.25 18.09
#